data_AF-A0A2E0NCV0-F1
#
_entry.id   AF-A0A2E0NCV0-F1
#
_cell.length_a   1.000
_cell.length_b   1.000
_cell.length_c   1.000
_cell.angle_alpha   90.00
_cell.angle_beta   90.00
_cell.angle_gamma   90.00
#
_symmetry.space_group_name_H-M   'P 1'
#
loop_
_entity.id
_entity.type
_entity.pdbx_description
1 polymer ?
#
loop_
_entity_poly.entity_id
_entity_poly.type
_entity_poly.pdbx_seq_one_letter_code
_entity_poly.pdbx_strand_id
1 'polypeptide(L)'
;MKIDDLRSKAFDTAKLWAACDEALAQVDEAFGTPWQASRDTLNTSLAIADTKGVELEQFQGPESPFKFPEIGTQVIVRVSRLPVPCDELAKLDIRIEKVERELKLLKSKRKSLIEQLKIKGLDFVTEKVTTAYKRITK
;
A
#
# COMPACT_ATOMS: atom_id res chain seq x y z
N MET A 1 21.33 -24.39 -18.45
CA MET A 1 21.28 -22.97 -18.81
C MET A 1 22.62 -22.36 -18.48
N LYS A 2 23.27 -21.68 -19.44
CA LYS A 2 24.61 -21.12 -19.25
C LYS A 2 24.52 -19.73 -18.60
N ILE A 3 25.62 -19.27 -18.02
CA ILE A 3 25.68 -17.94 -17.40
C ILE A 3 25.41 -16.82 -18.41
N ASP A 4 25.81 -17.01 -19.67
CA ASP A 4 25.58 -16.04 -20.74
C ASP A 4 24.10 -15.93 -21.10
N ASP A 5 23.36 -17.05 -21.11
CA ASP A 5 21.89 -17.04 -21.30
C ASP A 5 21.19 -16.25 -20.18
N LEU A 6 21.67 -16.40 -18.94
CA LEU A 6 21.15 -15.66 -17.79
C LEU A 6 21.46 -14.17 -17.88
N ARG A 7 22.67 -13.81 -18.30
CA ARG A 7 23.06 -12.41 -18.51
C ARG A 7 22.22 -11.73 -19.59
N SER A 8 21.97 -12.41 -20.71
CA SER A 8 21.10 -11.89 -21.77
C SER A 8 19.69 -11.60 -21.24
N LYS A 9 19.08 -12.58 -20.55
CA LYS A 9 17.74 -12.41 -19.96
C LYS A 9 17.70 -11.30 -18.92
N ALA A 10 18.73 -11.18 -18.09
CA ALA A 10 18.85 -10.12 -17.09
C ALA A 10 18.93 -8.74 -17.75
N PHE A 11 19.70 -8.62 -18.84
CA PHE A 11 19.81 -7.38 -19.61
C PHE A 11 18.47 -6.99 -20.26
N ASP A 12 17.81 -7.92 -20.94
CA ASP A 12 16.51 -7.67 -21.58
C ASP A 12 15.46 -7.23 -20.56
N THR A 13 15.43 -7.90 -19.40
CA THR A 13 14.51 -7.56 -18.31
C THR A 13 14.82 -6.18 -17.73
N ALA A 14 16.10 -5.85 -17.52
CA ALA A 14 16.51 -4.53 -17.02
C ALA A 14 16.14 -3.40 -18.01
N LYS A 15 16.31 -3.63 -19.31
CA LYS A 15 15.95 -2.68 -20.37
C LYS A 15 14.44 -2.40 -20.37
N LEU A 16 13.62 -3.46 -20.34
CA LEU A 16 12.16 -3.33 -20.32
C LEU A 16 11.67 -2.65 -19.04
N TRP A 17 12.25 -3.04 -17.89
CA TRP A 17 11.94 -2.40 -16.62
C TRP A 17 12.27 -0.89 -16.64
N ALA A 18 13.44 -0.50 -17.15
CA ALA A 18 13.84 0.90 -17.21
C ALA A 18 12.86 1.76 -18.04
N ALA A 19 12.46 1.26 -19.22
CA ALA A 19 11.48 1.95 -20.06
C ALA A 19 10.09 2.05 -19.40
N CYS A 20 9.65 0.98 -18.72
CA CYS A 20 8.39 0.98 -17.99
C CYS A 20 8.41 1.95 -16.81
N ASP A 21 9.50 1.95 -16.03
CA ASP A 21 9.68 2.83 -14.88
C ASP A 21 9.72 4.31 -15.28
N GLU A 22 10.34 4.64 -16.42
CA GLU A 22 10.30 6.00 -16.99
C GLU A 22 8.89 6.40 -17.44
N ALA A 23 8.19 5.53 -18.17
CA ALA A 23 6.81 5.82 -18.61
C ALA A 23 5.85 5.98 -17.43
N LEU A 24 5.97 5.14 -16.39
CA LEU A 24 5.18 5.25 -15.18
C LEU A 24 5.47 6.56 -14.43
N ALA A 25 6.73 6.99 -14.36
CA ALA A 25 7.09 8.27 -13.76
C ALA A 25 6.43 9.44 -14.51
N GLN A 26 6.44 9.43 -15.85
CA GLN A 26 5.79 10.47 -16.66
C GLN A 26 4.26 10.48 -16.50
N VAL A 27 3.62 9.30 -16.44
CA VAL A 27 2.17 9.19 -16.19
C VAL A 27 1.82 9.69 -14.79
N ASP A 28 2.63 9.36 -13.79
CA ASP A 28 2.41 9.79 -12.42
C ASP A 28 2.61 11.31 -12.28
N GLU A 29 3.61 11.89 -12.96
CA GLU A 29 3.81 13.35 -12.96
C GLU A 29 2.67 14.08 -13.70
N ALA A 30 2.27 13.60 -14.87
CA ALA A 30 1.26 14.26 -15.70
C ALA A 30 -0.18 14.11 -15.18
N PHE A 31 -0.51 12.96 -14.58
CA PHE A 31 -1.89 12.63 -14.21
C PHE A 31 -2.03 12.17 -12.76
N GLY A 32 -1.10 11.33 -12.27
CA GLY A 32 -1.18 10.73 -10.95
C GLY A 32 -1.13 11.75 -9.82
N THR A 33 -0.08 12.59 -9.79
CA THR A 33 0.16 13.61 -8.76
C THR A 33 -0.94 14.68 -8.76
N PRO A 34 -1.35 15.27 -9.91
CA PRO A 34 -2.47 16.21 -9.94
C PRO A 34 -3.79 15.60 -9.48
N TRP A 35 -4.10 14.37 -9.90
CA TRP A 35 -5.31 13.67 -9.46
C TRP A 35 -5.29 13.37 -7.97
N GLN A 36 -4.16 12.90 -7.42
CA GLN A 36 -3.99 12.66 -5.98
C GLN A 36 -4.19 13.94 -5.18
N ALA A 37 -3.57 15.05 -5.59
CA ALA A 37 -3.74 16.34 -4.93
C ALA A 37 -5.20 16.83 -4.92
N SER A 38 -5.89 16.68 -6.06
CA SER A 38 -7.32 17.02 -6.16
C SER A 38 -8.20 16.12 -5.28
N ARG A 39 -7.94 14.81 -5.29
CA ARG A 39 -8.63 13.82 -4.44
C ARG A 39 -8.43 14.12 -2.96
N ASP A 40 -7.21 14.42 -2.54
CA ASP A 40 -6.88 14.69 -1.14
C ASP A 40 -7.51 16.02 -0.67
N THR A 41 -7.61 17.00 -1.56
CA THR A 41 -8.37 18.25 -1.33
C THR A 41 -9.86 17.97 -1.12
N LEU A 42 -10.46 17.12 -1.96
CA LEU A 42 -11.85 16.72 -1.80
C LEU A 42 -12.07 15.96 -0.49
N ASN A 43 -11.21 15.00 -0.15
CA ASN A 43 -11.28 14.24 1.10
C ASN A 43 -11.20 15.15 2.33
N THR A 44 -10.28 16.12 2.30
CA THR A 44 -10.16 17.13 3.37
C THR A 44 -11.42 17.97 3.48
N SER A 45 -12.00 18.38 2.35
CA SER A 45 -13.23 19.17 2.32
C SER A 45 -14.44 18.38 2.85
N LEU A 46 -14.55 17.10 2.50
CA LEU A 46 -15.57 16.20 3.02
C LEU A 46 -15.44 15.99 4.53
N ALA A 47 -14.22 15.80 5.03
CA ALA A 47 -13.97 15.70 6.47
C ALA A 47 -14.38 17.00 7.21
N ILE A 48 -14.03 18.16 6.66
CA ILE A 48 -14.46 19.46 7.22
C ILE A 48 -15.98 19.60 7.18
N ALA A 49 -16.62 19.19 6.09
CA ALA A 49 -18.08 19.25 5.95
C ALA A 49 -18.79 18.37 7.00
N ASP A 50 -18.31 17.15 7.22
CA ASP A 50 -18.81 16.24 8.27
C ASP A 50 -18.72 16.90 9.67
N THR A 51 -17.57 17.51 10.00
CA THR A 51 -17.42 18.23 11.29
C THR A 51 -18.34 19.44 11.43
N LYS A 52 -18.81 20.01 10.32
CA LYS A 52 -19.78 21.11 10.27
C LYS A 52 -21.24 20.62 10.23
N GLY A 53 -21.48 19.31 10.34
CA GLY A 53 -22.80 18.71 10.36
C GLY A 53 -23.42 18.49 8.97
N VAL A 54 -22.62 18.48 7.90
CA VAL A 54 -23.11 18.11 6.57
C VAL A 54 -23.34 16.59 6.54
N GLU A 55 -24.56 16.17 6.21
CA GLU A 55 -24.89 14.75 6.05
C GLU A 55 -24.22 14.19 4.78
N LEU A 56 -23.11 13.44 4.94
CA LEU A 56 -22.34 12.91 3.83
C LEU A 56 -23.00 11.71 3.15
N GLU A 57 -23.96 11.05 3.81
CA GLU A 57 -24.71 9.91 3.31
C GLU A 57 -25.46 10.23 2.00
N GLN A 58 -25.85 11.48 1.79
CA GLN A 58 -26.49 11.94 0.54
C GLN A 58 -25.61 11.72 -0.70
N PHE A 59 -24.29 11.58 -0.53
CA PHE A 59 -23.35 11.40 -1.63
C PHE A 59 -23.07 9.92 -2.00
N GLN A 60 -23.68 8.94 -1.30
CA GLN A 60 -23.43 7.50 -1.49
C GLN A 60 -24.18 6.87 -2.68
N GLY A 61 -25.31 7.44 -3.09
CA GLY A 61 -26.28 6.80 -3.99
C GLY A 61 -26.18 7.17 -5.47
N PRO A 62 -26.97 6.51 -6.34
CA PRO A 62 -27.05 6.81 -7.78
C PRO A 62 -27.63 8.20 -8.10
N GLU A 63 -28.38 8.78 -7.15
CA GLU A 63 -28.93 10.14 -7.18
C GLU A 63 -28.02 11.15 -6.47
N SER A 64 -26.77 10.76 -6.17
CA SER A 64 -25.78 11.65 -5.55
C SER A 64 -25.55 12.88 -6.43
N PRO A 65 -25.46 14.09 -5.84
CA PRO A 65 -25.08 15.29 -6.56
C PRO A 65 -23.62 15.25 -7.04
N PHE A 66 -22.83 14.26 -6.62
CA PHE A 66 -21.47 14.00 -7.12
C PHE A 66 -21.46 13.12 -8.38
N LYS A 67 -22.51 13.21 -9.18
CA LYS A 67 -22.63 12.56 -10.48
C LYS A 67 -22.49 13.63 -11.55
N PHE A 68 -21.52 13.44 -12.44
CA PHE A 68 -21.17 14.37 -13.52
C PHE A 68 -21.27 13.65 -14.87
N PRO A 69 -22.49 13.48 -15.43
CA PRO A 69 -22.71 12.76 -16.68
C PRO A 69 -21.95 13.33 -17.88
N GLU A 70 -21.73 14.65 -17.90
CA GLU A 70 -21.00 15.39 -18.94
C GLU A 70 -19.53 14.94 -19.08
N ILE A 71 -18.94 14.40 -18.01
CA ILE A 71 -17.60 13.79 -17.99
C ILE A 71 -17.65 12.29 -17.70
N GLY A 72 -18.84 11.67 -17.72
CA GLY A 72 -19.03 10.23 -17.52
C GLY A 72 -18.52 9.70 -16.17
N THR A 73 -18.49 10.53 -15.12
CA THR A 73 -17.85 10.19 -13.84
C THR A 73 -18.80 10.43 -12.67
N GLN A 74 -18.77 9.54 -11.68
CA GLN A 74 -19.44 9.72 -10.39
C GLN A 74 -18.43 9.54 -9.26
N VAL A 75 -18.41 10.48 -8.30
CA VAL A 75 -17.66 10.32 -7.05
C VAL A 75 -18.59 9.74 -5.99
N ILE A 76 -18.28 8.52 -5.55
CA ILE A 76 -19.04 7.82 -4.50
C ILE A 76 -18.32 8.05 -3.18
N VAL A 77 -18.93 8.82 -2.28
CA VAL A 77 -18.45 8.97 -0.91
C VAL A 77 -18.85 7.71 -0.14
N ARG A 78 -17.96 7.11 0.64
CA ARG A 78 -18.28 5.97 1.52
C ARG A 78 -18.03 6.38 2.96
N VAL A 79 -19.08 6.47 3.76
CA VAL A 79 -18.98 6.86 5.17
C VAL A 79 -18.90 5.60 6.01
N SER A 80 -17.79 5.43 6.73
CA SER A 80 -17.61 4.36 7.71
C SER A 80 -17.61 4.98 9.11
N ARG A 81 -18.62 4.67 9.92
CA ARG A 81 -18.75 5.20 11.28
C ARG A 81 -18.23 4.18 12.28
N LEU A 82 -17.45 4.64 13.26
CA LEU A 82 -17.13 3.87 14.45
C LEU A 82 -18.10 4.26 15.56
N PRO A 83 -18.47 3.33 16.46
CA PRO A 83 -19.21 3.72 17.65
C PRO A 83 -18.37 4.70 18.48
N VAL A 84 -19.06 5.47 19.34
CA VAL A 84 -18.37 6.21 20.40
C VAL A 84 -17.50 5.26 21.23
N PRO A 85 -16.34 5.71 21.74
CA PRO A 85 -15.47 4.86 22.54
C PRO A 85 -16.24 4.13 23.65
N CYS A 86 -16.11 2.81 23.71
CA CYS A 86 -16.76 1.97 24.70
C CYS A 86 -15.80 0.92 25.26
N ASP A 87 -16.06 0.50 26.50
CA ASP A 87 -15.16 -0.40 27.24
C ASP A 87 -14.96 -1.76 26.59
N GLU A 88 -15.97 -2.26 25.85
CA GLU A 88 -15.89 -3.55 25.17
C GLU A 88 -14.84 -3.55 24.06
N LEU A 89 -14.87 -2.52 23.21
CA LEU A 89 -13.86 -2.33 22.16
C LEU A 89 -12.49 -2.03 22.75
N ALA A 90 -12.42 -1.18 23.77
CA ALA A 90 -11.15 -0.86 24.44
C ALA A 90 -10.47 -2.11 25.02
N LYS A 91 -11.23 -3.05 25.59
CA LYS A 91 -10.69 -4.33 26.08
C LYS A 91 -10.15 -5.21 24.94
N LEU A 92 -10.82 -5.22 23.79
CA LEU A 92 -10.36 -5.94 22.61
C LEU A 92 -9.07 -5.31 22.06
N ASP A 93 -9.01 -3.99 21.96
CA ASP A 93 -7.83 -3.27 21.46
C ASP A 93 -6.59 -3.55 22.32
N ILE A 94 -6.73 -3.55 23.65
CA ILE A 94 -5.65 -3.93 24.58
C ILE A 94 -5.18 -5.37 24.32
N ARG A 95 -6.12 -6.29 24.06
CA ARG A 95 -5.78 -7.70 23.79
C ARG A 95 -5.09 -7.85 22.44
N ILE A 96 -5.56 -7.16 21.42
CA ILE A 96 -4.94 -7.10 20.09
C ILE A 96 -3.50 -6.61 20.24
N GLU A 97 -3.30 -5.48 20.92
CA GLU A 97 -1.98 -4.89 21.11
C GLU A 97 -1.03 -5.85 21.85
N LYS A 98 -1.51 -6.56 22.88
CA LYS A 98 -0.72 -7.58 23.58
C LYS A 98 -0.27 -8.71 22.64
N VAL A 99 -1.18 -9.23 21.83
CA VAL A 99 -0.88 -10.31 20.86
C VAL A 99 0.08 -9.82 19.78
N GLU A 100 -0.06 -8.58 19.30
CA GLU A 100 0.85 -7.98 18.32
C GLU A 100 2.27 -7.82 18.86
N ARG A 101 2.42 -7.39 20.11
CA ARG A 101 3.72 -7.31 20.80
C ARG A 101 4.35 -8.68 20.94
N GLU A 102 3.58 -9.69 21.34
CA GLU A 102 4.07 -11.07 21.46
C GLU A 102 4.52 -11.63 20.10
N LEU A 103 3.72 -11.43 19.05
CA LEU A 103 4.06 -11.81 17.69
C LEU A 103 5.36 -11.15 17.24
N LYS A 104 5.56 -9.86 17.55
CA LYS A 104 6.79 -9.13 17.25
C LYS A 104 8.01 -9.75 17.93
N LEU A 105 7.88 -10.13 19.21
CA LEU A 105 8.94 -10.81 19.96
C LEU A 105 9.29 -12.16 19.34
N LEU A 106 8.28 -12.99 19.01
CA LEU A 106 8.50 -14.29 18.38
C LEU A 106 9.16 -14.16 17.00
N LYS A 107 8.74 -13.18 16.18
CA LYS A 107 9.40 -12.87 14.90
C LYS A 107 10.88 -12.51 15.09
N SER A 108 11.21 -11.74 16.13
CA SER A 108 12.60 -11.37 16.45
C SER A 108 13.42 -12.57 16.93
N LYS A 109 12.86 -13.39 17.84
CA LYS A 109 13.49 -14.64 18.29
C LYS A 109 13.76 -15.59 17.13
N ARG A 110 12.81 -15.75 16.21
CA ARG A 110 12.98 -16.56 14.98
C ARG A 110 14.14 -16.06 14.13
N LYS A 111 14.24 -14.74 13.90
CA LYS A 111 15.36 -14.15 13.14
C LYS A 111 16.70 -14.41 13.82
N SER A 112 16.78 -14.21 15.14
CA SER A 112 18.00 -14.49 15.91
C SER A 112 18.39 -15.96 15.83
N LEU A 113 17.44 -16.88 15.97
CA LEU A 113 17.69 -18.32 15.84
C LEU A 113 18.21 -18.68 14.44
N ILE A 114 17.64 -18.11 13.39
CA ILE A 114 18.13 -18.31 12.02
C ILE A 114 19.61 -17.90 11.90
N GLU A 115 20.00 -16.74 12.41
CA GLU A 115 21.41 -16.31 12.40
C GLU A 115 22.30 -17.23 13.23
N GLN A 116 21.84 -17.71 14.39
CA GLN A 116 22.58 -18.70 15.17
C GLN A 116 22.78 -20.02 14.43
N LEU A 117 21.77 -20.47 13.68
CA LEU A 117 21.86 -21.70 12.87
C LEU A 117 22.87 -21.55 11.72
N LYS A 118 23.00 -20.35 11.13
CA LYS A 118 24.08 -20.04 10.16
C LYS A 118 25.45 -20.20 10.79
N ILE A 119 25.65 -19.63 11.99
CA ILE A 119 26.93 -19.71 12.71
C ILE A 119 27.26 -21.16 13.09
N LYS A 120 26.24 -21.96 13.46
CA LYS A 120 26.39 -23.39 13.78
C LYS A 120 26.64 -24.27 12.55
N GLY A 121 26.67 -23.70 11.34
CA GLY A 121 26.93 -24.44 10.11
C GLY A 121 25.79 -25.37 9.68
N LEU A 122 24.54 -25.05 10.05
CA LEU A 122 23.38 -25.77 9.54
C LEU A 122 23.23 -25.49 8.04
N ASP A 123 22.86 -26.49 7.25
CA ASP A 123 22.57 -26.31 5.82
C ASP A 123 21.30 -25.48 5.61
N PHE A 124 21.35 -24.57 4.64
CA PHE A 124 20.21 -23.75 4.22
C PHE A 124 19.76 -24.17 2.83
N VAL A 125 18.45 -24.24 2.63
CA VAL A 125 17.84 -24.49 1.33
C VAL A 125 17.23 -23.20 0.79
N THR A 126 17.31 -23.03 -0.53
CA THR A 126 16.67 -21.90 -1.21
C THR A 126 15.15 -22.10 -1.22
N GLU A 127 14.42 -21.29 -0.45
CA GLU A 127 12.95 -21.29 -0.46
C GLU A 127 12.40 -20.55 -1.68
N LYS A 128 12.94 -19.36 -2.00
CA LYS A 128 12.47 -18.49 -3.07
C LYS A 128 13.60 -17.63 -3.62
N VAL A 129 13.58 -17.39 -4.93
CA VAL A 129 14.41 -16.38 -5.60
C VAL A 129 13.48 -15.27 -6.12
N THR A 130 13.82 -14.02 -5.85
CA THR A 130 13.11 -12.83 -6.33
C THR A 130 14.07 -11.84 -6.98
N THR A 131 13.64 -11.17 -8.04
CA THR A 131 14.36 -10.04 -8.62
C THR A 131 13.87 -8.72 -8.02
N ALA A 132 14.80 -7.80 -7.80
CA ALA A 132 14.51 -6.42 -7.43
C ALA A 132 15.27 -5.51 -8.38
N TYR A 133 14.65 -4.38 -8.73
CA TYR A 133 15.21 -3.42 -9.67
C TYR A 133 15.39 -2.07 -8.97
N LYS A 134 16.44 -1.37 -9.32
CA LYS A 134 16.76 -0.06 -8.75
C LYS A 134 17.41 0.79 -9.84
N ARG A 135 17.04 2.07 -9.91
CA ARG A 135 17.77 3.03 -10.73
C ARG A 135 19.20 3.18 -10.22
N ILE A 136 20.14 3.24 -11.15
CA ILE A 136 21.52 3.63 -10.86
C ILE A 136 21.58 5.14 -11.10
N THR A 137 21.59 5.93 -10.02
CA THR A 137 21.93 7.36 -10.10
C THR A 137 23.40 7.48 -10.51
N LYS A 138 23.66 8.29 -11.54
CA LYS A 138 25.03 8.71 -11.89
C LYS A 138 25.46 9.87 -10.99
#